data_AF-A0A6A7RYY2-F1
#
_entry.id   AF-A0A6A7RYY2-F1
#
_cell.length_a   1.000
_cell.length_b   1.000
_cell.length_c   1.000
_cell.angle_alpha   90.00
_cell.angle_beta   90.00
_cell.angle_gamma   90.00
#
_symmetry.space_group_name_H-M   'P 1'
#
loop_
_entity.id
_entity.type
_entity.pdbx_description
1 polymer ?
#
loop_
_entity_poly.entity_id
_entity_poly.type
_entity_poly.pdbx_seq_one_letter_code
_entity_poly.pdbx_strand_id
1 'polypeptide(L)' 'MEDPIKLGLAGGWKHIDASALPHSQTIDTDVVIVGTGAGGGVTADLLSAAGLRVVLIEEGPLRSSSDFNMLESEAY' A
#
# COMPACT_ATOMS: atom_id res chain seq x y z
N MET A 1 18.21 9.87 4.74
CA MET A 1 17.60 8.68 5.39
C MET A 1 17.19 7.76 4.26
N GLU A 2 17.44 6.45 4.37
CA GLU A 2 16.98 5.50 3.35
C GLU A 2 15.46 5.35 3.42
N ASP A 3 14.82 5.23 2.25
CA ASP A 3 13.37 5.13 2.16
C ASP A 3 12.93 3.67 2.38
N PRO A 4 12.26 3.35 3.51
CA PRO A 4 11.92 1.97 3.85
C PRO A 4 10.93 1.34 2.87
N ILE A 5 10.07 2.14 2.23
CA ILE A 5 9.11 1.63 1.24
C ILE A 5 9.85 1.18 -0.01
N LYS A 6 10.79 2.00 -0.51
CA LYS A 6 11.61 1.63 -1.68
C LYS A 6 12.48 0.40 -1.40
N LEU A 7 13.09 0.33 -0.20
CA LEU A 7 13.85 -0.85 0.22
C LEU A 7 12.96 -2.11 0.30
N GLY A 8 11.76 -2.00 0.87
CA GLY A 8 10.79 -3.09 0.96
C GLY A 8 10.36 -3.61 -0.41
N LEU A 9 10.01 -2.70 -1.33
CA LEU A 9 9.66 -3.03 -2.71
C LEU A 9 10.82 -3.73 -3.43
N ALA A 10 12.04 -3.21 -3.32
CA ALA A 10 13.24 -3.85 -3.87
C ALA A 10 13.53 -5.22 -3.23
N GLY A 11 13.15 -5.39 -1.96
CA GLY A 11 13.20 -6.65 -1.21
C GLY A 11 12.08 -7.64 -1.56
N GLY A 12 11.19 -7.31 -2.50
CA GLY A 12 10.13 -8.21 -2.98
C GLY A 12 8.81 -8.11 -2.22
N TRP A 13 8.52 -6.97 -1.57
CA TRP A 13 7.17 -6.71 -1.08
C TRP A 13 6.15 -6.86 -2.21
N LYS A 14 5.03 -7.51 -1.91
CA LYS A 14 3.95 -7.71 -2.86
C LYS A 14 3.20 -6.39 -3.05
N HIS A 15 3.34 -5.81 -4.23
CA HIS A 15 2.64 -4.59 -4.64
C HIS A 15 2.23 -4.76 -6.11
N ILE A 16 1.06 -4.23 -6.43
CA ILE A 16 0.54 -4.15 -7.79
C ILE A 16 0.16 -2.70 -8.05
N ASP A 17 0.67 -2.13 -9.14
CA ASP A 17 0.14 -0.87 -9.66
C ASP A 17 -1.14 -1.18 -10.45
N ALA A 18 -2.28 -0.93 -9.82
CA ALA A 18 -3.58 -1.20 -10.40
C ALA A 18 -3.88 -0.33 -11.63
N SER A 19 -3.25 0.84 -11.76
CA SER A 19 -3.45 1.75 -12.90
C SER A 19 -2.87 1.20 -14.21
N ALA A 20 -1.91 0.27 -14.11
CA ALA A 20 -1.24 -0.37 -15.23
C ALA A 20 -1.78 -1.77 -15.55
N LEU A 21 -2.83 -2.23 -14.87
CA LEU A 21 -3.36 -3.58 -15.07
C LEU A 21 -4.07 -3.71 -16.43
N PRO A 22 -3.65 -4.64 -17.31
CA PRO A 22 -4.28 -4.84 -18.61
C PRO A 22 -5.61 -5.61 -18.55
N HIS A 23 -5.87 -6.28 -17.42
CA HIS A 23 -7.09 -7.05 -17.17
C HIS A 23 -7.32 -7.19 -15.66
N SER A 24 -8.56 -7.49 -15.28
CA SER A 24 -8.92 -7.75 -13.89
C SER A 24 -8.14 -8.93 -13.32
N GLN A 25 -7.82 -8.84 -12.03
CA GLN A 25 -7.12 -9.86 -11.27
C GLN A 25 -8.07 -10.51 -10.25
N THR A 26 -7.84 -11.79 -9.94
CA THR A 26 -8.48 -12.47 -8.81
C THR A 26 -7.42 -12.75 -7.75
N ILE A 27 -7.68 -12.32 -6.51
CA ILE A 27 -6.76 -12.49 -5.39
C ILE A 27 -7.52 -13.17 -4.26
N ASP A 28 -7.07 -14.37 -3.86
CA ASP A 28 -7.62 -15.09 -2.71
C ASP A 28 -7.04 -14.52 -1.41
N THR A 29 -7.93 -14.06 -0.53
CA THR A 29 -7.57 -13.43 0.74
C THR A 29 -8.65 -13.68 1.79
N ASP A 30 -8.33 -13.46 3.05
CA ASP A 30 -9.29 -13.60 4.14
C ASP A 30 -10.00 -12.26 4.40
N VAL A 31 -9.28 -11.15 4.21
CA VAL A 31 -9.80 -9.78 4.37
C VAL A 31 -9.35 -8.89 3.21
N VAL A 32 -10.24 -8.00 2.77
CA VAL A 32 -9.93 -6.87 1.88
C VAL A 32 -10.21 -5.57 2.63
N ILE A 33 -9.25 -4.65 2.63
CA ILE A 33 -9.40 -3.29 3.16
C ILE A 33 -9.33 -2.33 1.97
N VAL A 34 -10.40 -1.56 1.77
CA VAL A 34 -10.49 -0.53 0.73
C VAL A 34 -10.31 0.84 1.40
N GLY A 35 -9.27 1.56 1.01
CA GLY A 35 -8.80 2.75 1.70
C GLY A 35 -7.78 2.39 2.80
N THR A 36 -6.56 2.91 2.65
CA THR A 36 -5.37 2.65 3.48
C THR A 36 -4.94 3.85 4.31
N GLY A 37 -5.82 4.85 4.48
CA GLY A 37 -5.64 5.92 5.44
C GLY A 37 -5.48 5.43 6.88
N ALA A 38 -5.43 6.35 7.85
CA ALA A 38 -5.08 6.03 9.25
C ALA A 38 -5.83 4.82 9.84
N GLY A 39 -7.15 4.71 9.61
CA GLY A 39 -7.93 3.58 10.09
C GLY A 39 -7.64 2.27 9.34
N GLY A 40 -7.44 2.34 8.02
CA GLY A 40 -7.16 1.17 7.19
C GLY A 40 -5.80 0.56 7.50
N GLY A 41 -4.76 1.39 7.64
CA GLY A 41 -3.41 0.95 7.97
C GLY A 41 -3.32 0.26 9.34
N VAL A 42 -3.93 0.85 10.38
CA VAL A 42 -3.96 0.24 11.73
C VAL A 42 -4.74 -1.09 11.71
N THR A 43 -5.86 -1.13 10.99
CA THR A 43 -6.65 -2.36 10.84
C THR A 43 -5.84 -3.45 10.14
N ALA A 44 -5.09 -3.10 9.10
CA ALA A 44 -4.24 -4.02 8.37
C ALA A 44 -3.16 -4.67 9.25
N ASP A 45 -2.51 -3.86 10.09
CA ASP A 45 -1.48 -4.31 11.03
C ASP A 45 -2.04 -5.36 12.01
N LEU A 46 -3.16 -5.04 12.66
CA LEU A 46 -3.81 -5.93 13.62
C LEU A 46 -4.26 -7.25 13.00
N LEU A 47 -4.91 -7.20 11.83
CA LEU A 47 -5.43 -8.39 11.17
C LEU A 47 -4.32 -9.27 10.59
N SER A 48 -3.26 -8.66 10.04
CA SER A 48 -2.09 -9.39 9.56
C SER A 48 -1.34 -10.05 10.72
N ALA A 49 -1.20 -9.36 11.85
CA ALA A 49 -0.60 -9.92 13.07
C ALA A 49 -1.42 -11.10 13.65
N ALA A 50 -2.73 -11.11 13.44
CA ALA A 50 -3.60 -12.25 13.77
C ALA A 50 -3.45 -13.44 12.79
N GLY A 51 -2.60 -13.33 11.77
CA GLY A 51 -2.31 -14.40 10.80
C GLY A 51 -3.25 -14.44 9.60
N LEU A 52 -4.12 -13.44 9.42
CA LEU A 52 -4.99 -13.35 8.25
C LEU A 52 -4.22 -12.87 7.03
N ARG A 53 -4.59 -13.39 5.86
CA ARG A 53 -4.18 -12.79 4.58
C ARG A 53 -5.03 -11.53 4.37
N VAL A 54 -4.36 -10.40 4.25
CA VAL A 54 -5.00 -9.09 4.09
C VAL A 54 -4.56 -8.50 2.75
N VAL A 55 -5.52 -8.06 1.95
CA VAL A 55 -5.29 -7.27 0.74
C VAL A 55 -5.67 -5.83 1.01
N LEU A 56 -4.77 -4.91 0.70
CA LEU A 56 -5.00 -3.48 0.76
C LEU A 56 -5.25 -2.93 -0.64
N ILE A 57 -6.30 -2.14 -0.78
CA ILE A 57 -6.62 -1.42 -2.02
C ILE A 57 -6.65 0.05 -1.69
N GLU A 58 -5.88 0.84 -2.44
CA GLU A 58 -5.90 2.29 -2.33
C GLU A 58 -6.04 2.96 -3.69
N GLU A 59 -6.79 4.06 -3.72
CA GLU A 59 -7.01 4.89 -4.92
C GLU A 59 -5.75 5.68 -5.29
N GLY A 60 -5.07 6.23 -4.29
CA GLY A 60 -3.91 7.10 -4.47
C GLY A 60 -2.64 6.36 -4.90
N PRO A 61 -1.68 7.09 -5.52
CA PRO A 61 -0.39 6.52 -5.86
C PRO A 61 0.39 6.10 -4.61
N LEU A 62 1.23 5.07 -4.74
CA LEU A 62 2.16 4.69 -3.68
C LEU A 62 3.30 5.72 -3.59
N ARG A 63 3.13 6.70 -2.69
CA ARG A 63 4.13 7.72 -2.37
C ARG A 63 4.87 7.35 -1.10
N SER A 64 6.17 7.64 -1.05
CA SER A 64 7.00 7.40 0.13
C SER A 64 7.87 8.61 0.47
N SER A 65 8.70 8.49 1.51
CA SER A 65 9.49 9.60 2.06
C SER A 65 10.36 10.33 1.03
N SER A 66 10.82 9.64 0.00
CA SER A 66 11.64 10.21 -1.07
C SER A 66 10.86 10.95 -2.15
N ASP A 67 9.54 10.80 -2.18
CA ASP A 67 8.65 11.58 -3.06
C ASP A 67 8.18 12.88 -2.37
N PHE A 68 8.39 13.00 -1.07
CA PHE A 68 7.96 14.17 -0.30
C PHE A 68 9.01 15.28 -0.38
N ASN A 69 8.73 16.28 -1.21
CA ASN A 69 9.63 17.42 -1.46
C ASN A 69 9.32 18.65 -0.58
N MET A 70 8.48 18.49 0.45
CA MET A 70 8.04 19.55 1.36
C MET A 70 7.28 20.70 0.67
N LEU A 71 6.71 20.45 -0.52
CA LEU A 71 5.82 21.39 -1.20
C LEU A 71 4.37 20.98 -0.93
N GLU A 72 3.71 21.67 -0.01
CA GLU A 72 2.33 21.39 0.38
C GLU A 72 1.36 21.44 -0.82
N SER A 73 1.66 22.30 -1.80
CA SER A 73 0.91 22.40 -3.06
C SER A 73 0.96 21.13 -3.94
N GLU A 74 1.90 20.23 -3.69
CA GLU A 74 2.09 18.98 -4.45
C GLU A 74 1.78 17.74 -3.60
N ALA A 75 1.35 17.94 -2.34
CA ALA A 75 1.14 16.86 -1.37
C ALA A 75 -0.26 16.25 -1.38
N TYR A 76 -1.23 16.90 -2.03
CA TYR A 76 -2.65 16.53 -2.06
C TYR A 76 -3.19 16.40 -3.47
#